data_AF-A0A7W3TKM0-F1
#
_entry.id   AF-A0A7W3TKM0-F1
#
_cell.length_a   1.000
_cell.length_b   1.000
_cell.length_c   1.000
_cell.angle_alpha   90.00
_cell.angle_beta   90.00
_cell.angle_gamma   90.00
#
_symmetry.space_group_name_H-M   'P 1'
#
loop_
_entity.id
_entity.type
_entity.pdbx_description
1 polymer ?
#
loop_
_entity_poly.entity_id
_entity_poly.type
_entity_poly.pdbx_seq_one_letter_code
_entity_poly.pdbx_strand_id
1 'polypeptide(L)'
;MQQDRMEARTAGWGQRQGWGRRADGLARAGRRPRRVAMGAMLLVAGIAWTAQTLGANTTPVCKLSVCWASEADKLRYECDSGCYFESNPVDVEPEAVCNVMAEATHEGSFSYMYRDSVNLVTTGIGNLLASVDDAVALPFMIEENGVSRRATEQEIRDAYNGLSSQSAECIAGNPRRCNTANSYAGENALRLEEDTINQLCQTRLANEFTPGLHRIYPDFDSYPSKVQAALYDMVYNLGEGGLSPPKWPSFNRAMGRKDWQGAADESNRPQLGTTRNDYVRDLLESAADEEEAGRQRLASCASPGFP
;
A
#
# COMPACT_ATOMS: atom_id res chain seq x y z
N MET A 1 33.06 24.20 -4.40
CA MET A 1 32.11 23.88 -5.50
C MET A 1 31.26 22.65 -5.15
N GLN A 2 30.76 22.56 -3.91
CA GLN A 2 29.95 21.44 -3.39
C GLN A 2 28.87 21.92 -2.38
N GLN A 3 28.48 23.19 -2.43
CA GLN A 3 27.46 23.77 -1.54
C GLN A 3 26.09 23.92 -2.23
N ASP A 4 26.03 23.94 -3.56
CA ASP A 4 24.78 24.21 -4.31
C ASP A 4 23.93 22.95 -4.64
N ARG A 5 24.25 21.77 -4.09
CA ARG A 5 23.48 20.53 -4.32
C ARG A 5 22.60 20.07 -3.15
N MET A 6 22.60 20.78 -2.01
CA MET A 6 21.77 20.41 -0.86
C MET A 6 20.44 21.18 -0.76
N GLU A 7 20.27 22.30 -1.45
CA GLU A 7 19.03 23.10 -1.36
C GLU A 7 17.83 22.50 -2.15
N ALA A 8 18.04 21.44 -2.94
CA ALA A 8 16.95 20.81 -3.70
C ALA A 8 16.17 19.73 -2.91
N ARG A 9 16.56 19.39 -1.68
CA ARG A 9 15.96 18.27 -0.91
C ARG A 9 14.92 18.69 0.15
N THR A 10 14.63 19.98 0.30
CA THR A 10 13.63 20.49 1.25
C THR A 10 12.30 20.91 0.60
N ALA A 11 12.18 20.87 -0.74
CA ALA A 11 10.99 21.37 -1.45
C ALA A 11 9.88 20.33 -1.72
N GLY A 12 10.00 19.09 -1.23
CA GLY A 12 9.11 17.98 -1.63
C GLY A 12 7.94 17.62 -0.69
N TRP A 13 7.94 18.09 0.56
CA TRP A 13 6.99 17.64 1.59
C TRP A 13 6.03 18.71 2.11
N GLY A 14 6.05 19.89 1.50
CA GLY A 14 5.20 21.02 1.88
C GLY A 14 4.31 21.48 0.73
N GLN A 15 3.27 20.72 0.39
CA GLN A 15 1.98 21.22 -0.10
C GLN A 15 0.93 20.10 -0.02
N ARG A 16 0.30 19.96 1.15
CA ARG A 16 -1.02 19.31 1.27
C ARG A 16 -2.05 20.37 0.91
N GLN A 17 -2.80 20.18 -0.18
CA GLN A 17 -4.00 20.96 -0.46
C GLN A 17 -5.16 20.34 0.31
N GLY A 18 -5.73 21.13 1.23
CA GLY A 18 -6.89 20.77 2.03
C GLY A 18 -8.16 20.68 1.19
N TRP A 19 -8.93 19.61 1.38
CA TRP A 19 -10.25 19.45 0.77
C TRP A 19 -11.30 20.06 1.69
N GLY A 20 -11.47 21.38 1.58
CA GLY A 20 -12.55 22.13 2.21
C GLY A 20 -13.75 22.28 1.29
N ARG A 21 -14.91 21.77 1.73
CA ARG A 21 -16.24 21.99 1.13
C ARG A 21 -16.54 23.48 0.96
N ARG A 22 -17.09 23.87 -0.20
CA ARG A 22 -18.00 25.03 -0.31
C ARG A 22 -19.13 24.74 -1.29
N ALA A 23 -20.35 24.79 -0.75
CA ALA A 23 -21.59 24.95 -1.48
C ALA A 23 -21.87 26.45 -1.73
N ASP A 24 -22.82 26.67 -2.65
CA ASP A 24 -23.59 27.87 -2.94
C ASP A 24 -23.03 28.94 -3.90
N GLY A 25 -23.86 29.30 -4.89
CA GLY A 25 -23.82 30.62 -5.52
C GLY A 25 -24.13 30.69 -7.01
N LEU A 26 -25.42 30.70 -7.36
CA LEU A 26 -25.98 30.98 -8.69
C LEU A 26 -25.51 32.33 -9.31
N ALA A 27 -25.37 32.35 -10.65
CA ALA A 27 -26.12 33.21 -11.60
C ALA A 27 -25.29 33.93 -12.70
N ARG A 28 -25.76 33.69 -13.94
CA ARG A 28 -25.92 34.59 -15.10
C ARG A 28 -24.76 34.83 -16.11
N ALA A 29 -25.02 34.24 -17.28
CA ALA A 29 -25.26 34.92 -18.57
C ALA A 29 -24.05 35.35 -19.45
N GLY A 30 -23.87 34.57 -20.52
CA GLY A 30 -24.06 35.08 -21.88
C GLY A 30 -22.81 35.49 -22.67
N ARG A 31 -22.44 34.66 -23.67
CA ARG A 31 -22.41 35.04 -25.10
C ARG A 31 -22.05 33.83 -25.98
N ARG A 32 -22.68 33.80 -27.16
CA ARG A 32 -22.72 32.75 -28.19
C ARG A 32 -21.47 32.75 -29.11
N PRO A 33 -21.30 31.70 -29.95
CA PRO A 33 -20.00 31.25 -30.46
C PRO A 33 -19.64 31.82 -31.84
N ARG A 34 -18.36 31.75 -32.21
CA ARG A 34 -17.92 31.86 -33.60
C ARG A 34 -17.61 30.47 -34.17
N ARG A 35 -18.40 30.08 -35.16
CA ARG A 35 -18.10 29.00 -36.12
C ARG A 35 -16.96 29.46 -37.03
N VAL A 36 -15.97 28.61 -37.26
CA VAL A 36 -15.17 28.60 -38.50
C VAL A 36 -15.14 27.16 -39.00
N ALA A 37 -15.21 27.05 -40.33
CA ALA A 37 -15.69 25.93 -41.09
C ALA A 37 -14.67 24.79 -41.29
N MET A 38 -15.26 23.67 -41.71
CA MET A 38 -14.67 22.45 -42.26
C MET A 38 -13.51 22.70 -43.24
N GLY A 39 -12.47 21.89 -43.08
CA GLY A 39 -11.48 21.57 -44.10
C GLY A 39 -11.05 20.12 -43.92
N ALA A 40 -11.69 19.21 -44.65
CA ALA A 40 -11.30 17.81 -44.72
C ALA A 40 -10.03 17.71 -45.58
N MET A 41 -8.97 17.11 -45.05
CA MET A 41 -7.82 16.65 -45.83
C MET A 41 -7.42 15.28 -45.31
N LEU A 42 -7.75 14.26 -46.10
CA LEU A 42 -7.28 12.90 -45.97
C LEU A 42 -5.77 12.87 -46.18
N LEU A 43 -5.01 12.60 -45.11
CA LEU A 43 -3.62 12.19 -45.18
C LEU A 43 -3.54 10.78 -44.61
N VAL A 44 -3.47 9.81 -45.52
CA VAL A 44 -3.14 8.41 -45.22
C VAL A 44 -1.63 8.38 -44.94
N ALA A 45 -1.26 8.58 -43.68
CA ALA A 45 0.06 8.25 -43.19
C ALA A 45 -0.02 6.87 -42.53
N GLY A 46 0.47 5.86 -43.27
CA GLY A 46 0.63 4.51 -42.74
C GLY A 46 1.65 4.52 -41.61
N ILE A 47 1.16 4.51 -40.37
CA ILE A 47 1.96 4.13 -39.22
C ILE A 47 2.00 2.61 -39.23
N ALA A 48 3.10 2.07 -39.74
CA ALA A 48 3.47 0.69 -39.50
C ALA A 48 3.65 0.52 -37.99
N TRP A 49 2.67 -0.06 -37.32
CA TRP A 49 2.87 -0.66 -36.01
C TRP A 49 3.80 -1.84 -36.23
N THR A 50 5.10 -1.66 -35.98
CA THR A 50 5.91 -2.80 -35.56
C THR A 50 5.28 -3.30 -34.27
N ALA A 51 4.57 -4.43 -34.36
CA ALA A 51 4.19 -5.21 -33.20
C ALA A 51 5.49 -5.57 -32.47
N GLN A 52 5.86 -4.76 -31.47
CA GLN A 52 6.72 -5.26 -30.42
C GLN A 52 5.91 -6.35 -29.75
N THR A 53 6.35 -7.59 -29.94
CA THR A 53 5.95 -8.72 -29.12
C THR A 53 6.39 -8.42 -27.68
N LEU A 54 5.55 -7.68 -26.95
CA LEU A 54 5.59 -7.70 -25.50
C LEU A 54 5.27 -9.14 -25.12
N GLY A 55 6.25 -9.85 -24.57
CA GLY A 55 6.14 -11.26 -24.24
C GLY A 55 4.91 -11.51 -23.37
N ALA A 56 3.88 -12.11 -23.95
CA ALA A 56 2.70 -12.62 -23.26
C ALA A 56 3.04 -13.96 -22.58
N ASN A 57 4.04 -13.97 -21.70
CA ASN A 57 4.54 -15.17 -21.04
C ASN A 57 4.10 -15.26 -19.56
N THR A 58 2.95 -14.69 -19.25
CA THR A 58 2.39 -14.68 -17.90
C THR A 58 1.24 -15.69 -17.87
N THR A 59 1.35 -16.72 -17.04
CA THR A 59 0.26 -17.65 -16.80
C THR A 59 -0.75 -16.99 -15.87
N PRO A 60 -2.05 -16.97 -16.20
CA PRO A 60 -3.05 -16.41 -15.30
C PRO A 60 -3.10 -17.21 -13.98
N VAL A 61 -3.34 -16.51 -12.87
CA VAL A 61 -3.68 -17.11 -11.56
C VAL A 61 -5.18 -17.34 -11.49
N CYS A 62 -5.62 -18.53 -11.07
CA CYS A 62 -7.03 -18.78 -10.76
C CYS A 62 -7.35 -18.27 -9.35
N LYS A 63 -8.40 -17.44 -9.19
CA LYS A 63 -8.80 -16.86 -7.88
C LYS A 63 -10.07 -17.45 -7.25
N LEU A 64 -10.55 -18.59 -7.75
CA LEU A 64 -11.70 -19.26 -7.15
C LEU A 64 -11.27 -19.97 -5.86
N SER A 65 -12.03 -19.77 -4.78
CA SER A 65 -11.93 -20.56 -3.55
C SER A 65 -12.49 -21.96 -3.79
N VAL A 66 -11.69 -22.79 -4.47
CA VAL A 66 -12.01 -24.20 -4.70
C VAL A 66 -11.20 -25.04 -3.72
N CYS A 67 -11.89 -25.78 -2.86
CA CYS A 67 -11.26 -26.80 -2.04
C CYS A 67 -11.00 -28.03 -2.91
N TRP A 68 -9.75 -28.49 -2.97
CA TRP A 68 -9.37 -29.70 -3.69
C TRP A 68 -9.40 -30.90 -2.74
N ALA A 69 -9.96 -32.02 -3.20
CA ALA A 69 -9.92 -33.26 -2.43
C ALA A 69 -8.54 -33.95 -2.49
N SER A 70 -7.69 -33.57 -3.45
CA SER A 70 -6.32 -34.03 -3.61
C SER A 70 -5.49 -33.09 -4.49
N GLU A 71 -4.16 -33.23 -4.47
CA GLU A 71 -3.26 -32.54 -5.42
C GLU A 71 -3.53 -32.93 -6.89
N ALA A 72 -4.02 -34.15 -7.13
CA ALA A 72 -4.40 -34.59 -8.47
C ALA A 72 -5.65 -33.85 -8.98
N ASP A 73 -6.62 -33.60 -8.11
CA ASP A 73 -7.82 -32.82 -8.45
C ASP A 73 -7.48 -31.35 -8.71
N LYS A 74 -6.57 -30.79 -7.91
CA LYS A 74 -6.01 -29.46 -8.13
C LYS A 74 -5.35 -29.36 -9.50
N LEU A 75 -4.42 -30.26 -9.79
CA LEU A 75 -3.69 -30.26 -11.06
C LEU A 75 -4.64 -30.43 -12.26
N ARG A 76 -5.64 -31.32 -12.16
CA ARG A 76 -6.64 -31.50 -13.21
C ARG A 76 -7.41 -30.21 -13.50
N TYR A 77 -7.83 -29.51 -12.46
CA TYR A 77 -8.50 -28.23 -12.63
C TYR A 77 -7.56 -27.17 -13.21
N GLU A 78 -6.31 -27.10 -12.74
CA GLU A 78 -5.30 -26.19 -13.32
C GLU A 78 -5.17 -26.46 -14.83
N CYS A 79 -5.06 -27.73 -15.24
CA CYS A 79 -5.02 -28.13 -16.64
C CYS A 79 -6.28 -27.73 -17.43
N ASP A 80 -7.46 -27.98 -16.88
CA ASP A 80 -8.75 -27.68 -17.53
C ASP A 80 -9.00 -26.17 -17.65
N SER A 81 -8.55 -25.38 -16.67
CA SER A 81 -8.76 -23.93 -16.62
C SER A 81 -7.66 -23.12 -17.31
N GLY A 82 -6.48 -23.70 -17.51
CA GLY A 82 -5.33 -23.00 -18.10
C GLY A 82 -4.71 -21.94 -17.18
N CYS A 83 -4.99 -22.01 -15.88
CA CYS A 83 -4.42 -21.15 -14.84
C CYS A 83 -3.90 -22.00 -13.66
N TYR A 84 -3.03 -21.43 -12.82
CA TYR A 84 -2.52 -22.12 -11.62
C TYR A 84 -3.12 -21.52 -10.35
N PHE A 85 -3.14 -22.30 -9.26
CA PHE A 85 -3.48 -21.82 -7.92
C PHE A 85 -2.25 -21.66 -7.06
N GLU A 86 -2.21 -20.56 -6.31
CA GLU A 86 -1.17 -20.29 -5.32
C GLU A 86 -1.16 -21.35 -4.21
N SER A 87 0.01 -21.59 -3.62
CA SER A 87 0.20 -22.65 -2.61
C SER A 87 -0.42 -22.28 -1.27
N ASN A 88 -0.74 -21.01 -1.08
CA ASN A 88 -1.33 -20.48 0.13
C ASN A 88 -2.36 -19.43 -0.29
N PRO A 89 -3.68 -19.74 -0.28
CA PRO A 89 -4.69 -18.71 -0.28
C PRO A 89 -4.63 -18.10 1.13
N VAL A 90 -3.62 -17.27 1.38
CA VAL A 90 -3.94 -16.09 2.16
C VAL A 90 -4.84 -15.34 1.21
N ASP A 91 -6.15 -15.59 1.30
CA ASP A 91 -7.10 -14.61 0.85
C ASP A 91 -6.55 -13.32 1.46
N VAL A 92 -6.16 -12.37 0.60
CA VAL A 92 -5.64 -11.06 1.01
C VAL A 92 -6.81 -10.25 1.57
N GLU A 93 -7.55 -10.89 2.49
CA GLU A 93 -8.48 -10.27 3.38
C GLU A 93 -7.71 -9.18 4.08
N PRO A 94 -8.25 -7.95 4.10
CA PRO A 94 -7.61 -6.80 4.71
C PRO A 94 -7.06 -7.10 6.12
N GLU A 95 -7.68 -8.00 6.88
CA GLU A 95 -7.22 -8.46 8.18
C GLU A 95 -5.84 -9.15 8.14
N ALA A 96 -5.62 -10.09 7.21
CA ALA A 96 -4.35 -10.79 7.06
C ALA A 96 -3.23 -9.80 6.67
N VAL A 97 -3.55 -8.83 5.79
CA VAL A 97 -2.61 -7.77 5.42
C VAL A 97 -2.28 -6.89 6.64
N CYS A 98 -3.28 -6.52 7.44
CA CYS A 98 -3.10 -5.72 8.65
C CYS A 98 -2.25 -6.43 9.71
N ASN A 99 -2.50 -7.72 9.96
CA ASN A 99 -1.73 -8.50 10.93
C ASN A 99 -0.27 -8.64 10.49
N VAL A 100 -0.04 -8.91 9.20
CA VAL A 100 1.33 -8.99 8.70
C VAL A 100 2.01 -7.61 8.68
N MET A 101 1.29 -6.53 8.38
CA MET A 101 1.85 -5.18 8.53
C MET A 101 2.22 -4.88 9.99
N ALA A 102 1.39 -5.27 10.97
CA ALA A 102 1.68 -5.09 12.39
C ALA A 102 2.95 -5.85 12.84
N GLU A 103 3.11 -7.10 12.41
CA GLU A 103 4.19 -8.00 12.85
C GLU A 103 5.49 -7.84 12.05
N ALA A 104 5.42 -7.74 10.72
CA ALA A 104 6.59 -7.82 9.84
C ALA A 104 7.33 -6.48 9.68
N THR A 105 6.66 -5.34 9.86
CA THR A 105 7.17 -4.05 9.37
C THR A 105 7.89 -3.21 10.42
N HIS A 106 7.93 -3.63 11.69
CA HIS A 106 8.37 -2.78 12.81
C HIS A 106 7.59 -1.45 12.92
N GLU A 107 6.49 -1.24 12.18
CA GLU A 107 5.49 -0.20 12.54
C GLU A 107 4.84 -0.52 13.88
N GLY A 108 4.79 -1.80 14.24
CA GLY A 108 4.11 -2.29 15.43
C GLY A 108 2.60 -2.09 15.36
N SER A 109 1.90 -2.70 16.31
CA SER A 109 0.53 -2.36 16.64
C SER A 109 0.55 -1.66 17.99
N PHE A 110 0.36 -0.33 17.98
CA PHE A 110 0.44 0.47 19.19
C PHE A 110 -0.93 0.98 19.59
N SER A 111 -1.50 0.42 20.66
CA SER A 111 -2.80 0.85 21.19
C SER A 111 -2.82 2.27 21.74
N TYR A 112 -1.67 2.91 21.90
CA TYR A 112 -1.55 4.30 22.37
C TYR A 112 -1.11 5.23 21.24
N MET A 113 -1.25 6.53 21.46
CA MET A 113 -0.72 7.55 20.55
C MET A 113 0.80 7.68 20.72
N TYR A 114 1.52 7.86 19.62
CA TYR A 114 2.97 8.09 19.58
C TYR A 114 3.32 9.13 18.52
N ARG A 115 4.56 9.67 18.55
CA ARG A 115 5.08 10.48 17.44
C ARG A 115 5.86 9.60 16.48
N ASP A 116 5.53 9.66 15.19
CA ASP A 116 6.32 9.01 14.15
C ASP A 116 7.69 9.71 13.92
N SER A 117 8.46 9.20 12.96
CA SER A 117 9.79 9.73 12.62
C SER A 117 9.76 11.14 12.00
N VAL A 118 8.59 11.63 11.58
CA VAL A 118 8.38 13.00 11.08
C VAL A 118 7.62 13.87 12.08
N ASN A 119 7.55 13.44 13.34
CA ASN A 119 6.95 14.14 14.48
C ASN A 119 5.43 14.36 14.36
N LEU A 120 4.73 13.52 13.61
CA LEU A 120 3.27 13.52 13.54
C LEU A 120 2.69 12.52 14.55
N VAL A 121 1.49 12.82 15.07
CA VAL A 121 0.83 11.91 16.04
C VAL A 121 0.20 10.74 15.29
N THR A 122 0.47 9.54 15.74
CA THR A 122 0.10 8.27 15.10
C THR A 122 -0.40 7.28 16.15
N THR A 123 -1.22 6.30 15.76
CA THR A 123 -1.65 5.20 16.64
C THR A 123 -1.92 3.92 15.83
N GLY A 124 -2.20 2.81 16.49
CA GLY A 124 -2.47 1.52 15.86
C GLY A 124 -1.30 1.04 15.01
N ILE A 125 -1.62 0.55 13.81
CA ILE A 125 -0.66 0.19 12.77
C ILE A 125 -0.45 1.45 11.92
N GLY A 126 0.43 2.37 12.30
CA GLY A 126 0.79 3.53 11.47
C GLY A 126 -0.36 4.49 11.08
N ASN A 127 -1.45 4.56 11.85
CA ASN A 127 -2.59 5.44 11.58
C ASN A 127 -2.30 6.89 12.00
N LEU A 128 -2.07 7.77 11.02
CA LEU A 128 -1.81 9.20 11.24
C LEU A 128 -3.07 9.92 11.77
N LEU A 129 -2.94 10.59 12.91
CA LEU A 129 -3.95 11.48 13.48
C LEU A 129 -3.58 12.93 13.12
N ALA A 130 -4.05 13.37 11.95
CA ALA A 130 -3.67 14.66 11.35
C ALA A 130 -4.13 15.87 12.19
N SER A 131 -5.12 15.67 13.05
CA SER A 131 -5.65 16.65 13.98
C SER A 131 -6.04 16.00 15.31
N VAL A 132 -6.21 16.84 16.33
CA VAL A 132 -6.78 16.40 17.61
C VAL A 132 -8.22 15.88 17.46
N ASP A 133 -8.98 16.39 16.48
CA ASP A 133 -10.35 15.93 16.24
C ASP A 133 -10.36 14.51 15.65
N ASP A 134 -9.34 14.13 14.87
CA ASP A 134 -9.17 12.74 14.41
C ASP A 134 -8.91 11.81 15.60
N ALA A 135 -8.14 12.26 16.60
CA ALA A 135 -7.91 11.48 17.82
C ALA A 135 -9.20 11.33 18.65
N VAL A 136 -9.96 12.42 18.81
CA VAL A 136 -11.23 12.43 19.55
C VAL A 136 -12.29 11.53 18.92
N ALA A 137 -12.24 11.34 17.60
CA ALA A 137 -13.15 10.43 16.90
C ALA A 137 -12.94 8.95 17.27
N LEU A 138 -11.78 8.59 17.82
CA LEU A 138 -11.46 7.20 18.15
C LEU A 138 -11.95 6.80 19.56
N PRO A 139 -12.37 5.54 19.76
CA PRO A 139 -12.88 5.06 21.04
C PRO A 139 -11.72 4.66 21.98
N PHE A 140 -10.87 5.61 22.36
CA PHE A 140 -9.84 5.34 23.36
C PHE A 140 -10.47 4.95 24.70
N MET A 141 -9.87 3.95 25.33
CA MET A 141 -10.25 3.39 26.61
C MET A 141 -9.20 3.75 27.66
N ILE A 142 -9.63 3.86 28.91
CA ILE A 142 -8.78 4.01 30.09
C ILE A 142 -9.13 2.87 31.04
N GLU A 143 -8.10 2.19 31.54
CA GLU A 143 -8.22 1.24 32.63
C GLU A 143 -7.95 1.94 33.96
N GLU A 144 -8.96 2.03 34.82
CA GLU A 144 -8.85 2.62 36.16
C GLU A 144 -9.41 1.64 37.19
N ASN A 145 -8.59 1.26 38.16
CA ASN A 145 -8.98 0.33 39.24
C ASN A 145 -9.56 -1.01 38.75
N GLY A 146 -9.08 -1.51 37.60
CA GLY A 146 -9.55 -2.75 36.98
C GLY A 146 -10.89 -2.63 36.27
N VAL A 147 -11.35 -1.40 36.00
CA VAL A 147 -12.55 -1.12 35.22
C VAL A 147 -12.17 -0.34 33.97
N SER A 148 -12.54 -0.89 32.82
CA SER A 148 -12.40 -0.24 31.52
C SER A 148 -13.53 0.78 31.32
N ARG A 149 -13.18 1.99 30.90
CA ARG A 149 -14.14 3.01 30.47
C ARG A 149 -13.65 3.72 29.23
N ARG A 150 -14.60 4.23 28.44
CA ARG A 150 -14.28 5.14 27.33
C ARG A 150 -13.70 6.45 27.89
N ALA A 151 -12.63 6.91 27.28
CA ALA A 151 -12.05 8.22 27.54
C ALA A 151 -13.01 9.33 27.08
N THR A 152 -13.04 10.42 27.83
CA THR A 152 -13.74 11.64 27.44
C THR A 152 -12.97 12.38 26.34
N GLU A 153 -13.66 13.24 25.58
CA GLU A 153 -12.99 14.04 24.55
C GLU A 153 -11.86 14.90 25.12
N GLN A 154 -12.05 15.45 26.34
CA GLN A 154 -11.03 16.28 26.97
C GLN A 154 -9.78 15.46 27.35
N GLU A 155 -9.94 14.26 27.90
CA GLU A 155 -8.82 13.36 28.21
C GLU A 155 -8.01 13.01 26.94
N ILE A 156 -8.70 12.78 25.81
CA ILE A 156 -8.06 12.51 24.52
C ILE A 156 -7.32 13.76 24.01
N ARG A 157 -7.94 14.94 24.08
CA ARG A 157 -7.32 16.22 23.69
C ARG A 157 -6.07 16.50 24.52
N ASP A 158 -6.13 16.29 25.82
CA ASP A 158 -5.01 16.52 26.73
C ASP A 158 -3.86 15.57 26.43
N ALA A 159 -4.15 14.28 26.21
CA ALA A 159 -3.13 13.31 25.82
C ALA A 159 -2.49 13.64 24.46
N TYR A 160 -3.29 13.97 23.44
CA TYR A 160 -2.79 14.32 22.10
C TYR A 160 -1.83 15.52 22.15
N ASN A 161 -2.21 16.56 22.89
CA ASN A 161 -1.42 17.78 23.03
C ASN A 161 -0.21 17.60 23.97
N GLY A 162 -0.31 16.68 24.93
CA GLY A 162 0.72 16.41 25.93
C GLY A 162 1.83 15.45 25.47
N LEU A 163 1.67 14.79 24.32
CA LEU A 163 2.68 13.85 23.79
C LEU A 163 4.03 14.53 23.59
N SER A 164 5.08 13.89 24.10
CA SER A 164 6.45 14.37 23.96
C SER A 164 6.83 14.48 22.48
N SER A 165 7.44 15.60 22.10
CA SER A 165 7.95 15.77 20.73
C SER A 165 9.25 15.00 20.52
N GLN A 166 9.50 14.63 19.27
CA GLN A 166 10.80 14.12 18.85
C GLN A 166 11.91 15.16 19.10
N SER A 167 13.13 14.71 19.38
CA SER A 167 14.29 15.60 19.55
C SER A 167 14.57 16.43 18.29
N ALA A 168 15.17 17.62 18.46
CA ALA A 168 15.54 18.45 17.31
C ALA A 168 16.52 17.73 16.37
N GLU A 169 17.44 16.93 16.93
CA GLU A 169 18.38 16.10 16.17
C GLU A 169 17.68 14.97 15.39
N CYS A 170 16.62 14.38 15.95
CA CYS A 170 15.79 13.42 15.22
C CYS A 170 15.18 14.08 13.98
N ILE A 171 14.54 15.24 14.17
CA ILE A 171 13.89 15.98 13.09
C ILE A 171 14.91 16.44 12.04
N ALA A 172 16.14 16.75 12.45
CA ALA A 172 17.26 17.06 11.56
C ALA A 172 17.81 15.83 10.80
N GLY A 173 17.21 14.65 10.97
CA GLY A 173 17.52 13.44 10.21
C GLY A 173 18.48 12.47 10.91
N ASN A 174 18.68 12.59 12.23
CA ASN A 174 19.45 11.60 12.99
C ASN A 174 18.50 10.59 13.67
N PRO A 175 18.20 9.44 13.03
CA PRO A 175 17.25 8.47 13.55
C PRO A 175 17.66 7.88 14.91
N ARG A 176 18.96 7.91 15.28
CA ARG A 176 19.46 7.44 16.58
C ARG A 176 19.07 8.34 17.76
N ARG A 177 18.44 9.48 17.49
CA ARG A 177 17.94 10.43 18.48
C ARG A 177 16.42 10.51 18.49
N CYS A 178 15.75 9.73 17.65
CA CYS A 178 14.31 9.64 17.64
C CYS A 178 13.83 8.75 18.78
N ASN A 179 12.75 9.17 19.44
CA ASN A 179 11.92 8.28 20.23
C ASN A 179 11.33 7.23 19.31
N THR A 180 11.31 5.99 19.79
CA THR A 180 10.56 4.91 19.16
C THR A 180 9.12 4.95 19.64
N ALA A 181 8.18 4.32 18.93
CA ALA A 181 6.81 4.21 19.41
C ALA A 181 6.74 3.62 20.84
N ASN A 182 7.56 2.60 21.15
CA ASN A 182 7.69 2.04 22.50
C ASN A 182 8.03 3.06 23.60
N SER A 183 8.70 4.15 23.26
CA SER A 183 9.03 5.23 24.20
C SER A 183 7.78 5.96 24.73
N TYR A 184 6.65 5.88 24.00
CA TYR A 184 5.40 6.56 24.32
C TYR A 184 4.45 5.73 25.19
N ALA A 185 4.73 4.43 25.41
CA ALA A 185 3.83 3.52 26.11
C ALA A 185 3.41 4.02 27.50
N GLY A 186 4.28 4.76 28.19
CA GLY A 186 4.04 5.28 29.54
C GLY A 186 3.56 6.74 29.61
N GLU A 187 3.40 7.45 28.49
CA GLU A 187 3.10 8.89 28.54
C GLU A 187 1.65 9.20 28.92
N ASN A 188 0.74 8.27 28.66
CA ASN A 188 -0.65 8.35 29.08
C ASN A 188 -1.29 6.95 29.16
N ALA A 189 -2.48 6.87 29.77
CA ALA A 189 -3.20 5.62 29.99
C ALA A 189 -4.16 5.23 28.84
N LEU A 190 -4.31 6.06 27.79
CA LEU A 190 -5.28 5.82 26.71
C LEU A 190 -4.85 4.64 25.84
N ARG A 191 -5.78 3.71 25.59
CA ARG A 191 -5.56 2.54 24.76
C ARG A 191 -6.74 2.32 23.81
N LEU A 192 -6.47 2.07 22.53
CA LEU A 192 -7.42 1.48 21.60
C LEU A 192 -7.49 -0.02 21.83
N GLU A 193 -8.69 -0.58 21.68
CA GLU A 193 -8.87 -2.02 21.60
C GLU A 193 -8.28 -2.56 20.29
N GLU A 194 -7.82 -3.80 20.31
CA GLU A 194 -7.20 -4.47 19.16
C GLU A 194 -8.13 -4.50 17.94
N ASP A 195 -9.41 -4.82 18.15
CA ASP A 195 -10.43 -4.79 17.09
C ASP A 195 -10.56 -3.41 16.44
N THR A 196 -10.43 -2.34 17.23
CA THR A 196 -10.46 -0.96 16.71
C THR A 196 -9.23 -0.69 15.85
N ILE A 197 -8.04 -1.13 16.27
CA ILE A 197 -6.80 -0.97 15.51
C ILE A 197 -6.90 -1.71 14.17
N ASN A 198 -7.39 -2.94 14.19
CA ASN A 198 -7.59 -3.74 12.99
C ASN A 198 -8.61 -3.09 12.06
N GLN A 199 -9.76 -2.64 12.57
CA GLN A 199 -10.75 -1.91 11.78
C GLN A 199 -10.20 -0.62 11.16
N LEU A 200 -9.37 0.14 11.88
CA LEU A 200 -8.71 1.32 11.32
C LEU A 200 -7.82 0.95 10.15
N CYS A 201 -6.96 -0.05 10.32
CA CYS A 201 -6.09 -0.52 9.24
C CYS A 201 -6.89 -0.99 8.02
N GLN A 202 -7.91 -1.83 8.21
CA GLN A 202 -8.76 -2.31 7.13
C GLN A 202 -9.49 -1.17 6.40
N THR A 203 -10.02 -0.20 7.15
CA THR A 203 -10.68 0.99 6.60
C THR A 203 -9.74 1.80 5.73
N ARG A 204 -8.49 1.98 6.15
CA ARG A 204 -7.48 2.70 5.37
C ARG A 204 -7.07 1.93 4.13
N LEU A 205 -6.84 0.62 4.24
CA LEU A 205 -6.57 -0.23 3.08
C LEU A 205 -7.68 -0.04 2.04
N ALA A 206 -8.93 -0.25 2.44
CA ALA A 206 -10.07 -0.18 1.53
C ALA A 206 -10.31 1.21 0.92
N ASN A 207 -10.21 2.28 1.71
CA ASN A 207 -10.63 3.62 1.28
C ASN A 207 -9.51 4.51 0.76
N GLU A 208 -8.28 4.33 1.24
CA GLU A 208 -7.14 5.17 0.87
C GLU A 208 -6.21 4.45 -0.11
N PHE A 209 -5.82 3.22 0.21
CA PHE A 209 -4.70 2.57 -0.47
C PHE A 209 -5.13 1.73 -1.67
N THR A 210 -6.17 0.88 -1.55
CA THR A 210 -6.67 0.06 -2.66
C THR A 210 -7.06 0.92 -3.88
N PRO A 211 -7.80 2.05 -3.74
CA PRO A 211 -8.10 2.88 -4.89
C PRO A 211 -6.85 3.51 -5.54
N GLY A 212 -5.83 3.82 -4.74
CA GLY A 212 -4.54 4.31 -5.24
C GLY A 212 -3.76 3.22 -5.99
N LEU A 213 -3.77 2.00 -5.46
CA LEU A 213 -3.19 0.84 -6.13
C LEU A 213 -3.89 0.54 -7.46
N HIS A 214 -5.21 0.64 -7.55
CA HIS A 214 -5.92 0.50 -8.84
C HIS A 214 -5.56 1.60 -9.85
N ARG A 215 -5.24 2.81 -9.39
CA ARG A 215 -4.79 3.88 -10.28
C ARG A 215 -3.39 3.63 -10.84
N ILE A 216 -2.48 3.07 -10.03
CA ILE A 216 -1.11 2.74 -10.46
C ILE A 216 -1.09 1.43 -11.26
N TYR A 217 -1.88 0.45 -10.83
CA TYR A 217 -1.94 -0.91 -11.34
C TYR A 217 -3.41 -1.29 -11.62
N PRO A 218 -3.94 -1.01 -12.82
CA PRO A 218 -5.36 -1.28 -13.15
C PRO A 218 -5.77 -2.74 -12.97
N ASP A 219 -4.82 -3.66 -13.13
CA ASP A 219 -5.03 -5.11 -12.99
C ASP A 219 -4.68 -5.65 -11.60
N PHE A 220 -4.57 -4.78 -10.58
CA PHE A 220 -4.15 -5.15 -9.21
C PHE A 220 -4.91 -6.36 -8.66
N ASP A 221 -6.24 -6.38 -8.83
CA ASP A 221 -7.11 -7.47 -8.37
C ASP A 221 -6.87 -8.79 -9.11
N SER A 222 -6.04 -8.82 -10.16
CA SER A 222 -5.62 -10.05 -10.84
C SER A 222 -4.25 -10.56 -10.38
N TYR A 223 -3.49 -9.74 -9.64
CA TYR A 223 -2.13 -10.10 -9.23
C TYR A 223 -2.14 -11.20 -8.17
N PRO A 224 -1.04 -11.96 -8.05
CA PRO A 224 -0.93 -12.96 -6.99
C PRO A 224 -1.15 -12.37 -5.59
N SER A 225 -1.66 -13.14 -4.63
CA SER A 225 -1.96 -12.65 -3.27
C SER A 225 -0.71 -12.05 -2.61
N LYS A 226 0.45 -12.70 -2.76
CA LYS A 226 1.74 -12.21 -2.25
C LYS A 226 2.18 -10.91 -2.89
N VAL A 227 1.91 -10.73 -4.19
CA VAL A 227 2.20 -9.47 -4.90
C VAL A 227 1.28 -8.37 -4.38
N GLN A 228 0.00 -8.64 -4.15
CA GLN A 228 -0.91 -7.68 -3.54
C GLN A 228 -0.47 -7.28 -2.13
N ALA A 229 -0.08 -8.23 -1.28
CA ALA A 229 0.43 -7.97 0.05
C ALA A 229 1.70 -7.11 0.03
N ALA A 230 2.64 -7.40 -0.88
CA ALA A 230 3.83 -6.59 -1.10
C ALA A 230 3.47 -5.15 -1.49
N LEU A 231 2.54 -4.98 -2.43
CA LEU A 231 2.08 -3.66 -2.86
C LEU A 231 1.35 -2.89 -1.76
N TYR A 232 0.58 -3.56 -0.89
CA TYR A 232 -0.03 -2.94 0.28
C TYR A 232 1.03 -2.40 1.24
N ASP A 233 2.05 -3.20 1.62
CA ASP A 233 3.14 -2.68 2.47
C ASP A 233 3.87 -1.50 1.80
N MET A 234 4.14 -1.61 0.50
CA MET A 234 4.81 -0.56 -0.25
C MET A 234 4.02 0.74 -0.32
N VAL A 235 2.72 0.69 -0.63
CA VAL A 235 1.88 1.89 -0.70
C VAL A 235 1.60 2.47 0.68
N TYR A 236 1.55 1.64 1.72
CA TYR A 236 1.44 2.10 3.10
C TYR A 236 2.65 2.96 3.48
N ASN A 237 3.85 2.49 3.14
CA ASN A 237 5.08 3.21 3.44
C ASN A 237 5.31 4.45 2.55
N LEU A 238 5.12 4.30 1.24
CA LEU A 238 5.51 5.31 0.26
C LEU A 238 4.37 6.30 -0.06
N GLY A 239 3.13 5.92 0.24
CA GLY A 239 1.95 6.51 -0.35
C GLY A 239 1.85 6.24 -1.86
N GLU A 240 0.69 6.54 -2.44
CA GLU A 240 0.45 6.41 -3.89
C GLU A 240 1.48 7.23 -4.70
N GLY A 241 1.71 8.49 -4.31
CA GLY A 241 2.66 9.37 -5.00
C GLY A 241 4.10 8.85 -4.95
N GLY A 242 4.50 8.21 -3.85
CA GLY A 242 5.84 7.66 -3.69
C GLY A 242 6.04 6.34 -4.45
N LEU A 243 5.00 5.51 -4.55
CA LEU A 243 5.03 4.26 -5.32
C LEU A 243 4.86 4.46 -6.84
N SER A 244 4.45 5.65 -7.26
CA SER A 244 4.15 5.94 -8.67
C SER A 244 5.35 5.76 -9.63
N PRO A 245 5.10 5.51 -10.94
CA PRO A 245 6.17 5.29 -11.92
C PRO A 245 7.25 6.39 -11.99
N PRO A 246 6.94 7.70 -11.86
CA PRO A 246 7.97 8.73 -11.84
C PRO A 246 8.95 8.64 -10.65
N LYS A 247 8.52 8.07 -9.53
CA LYS A 247 9.33 7.94 -8.31
C LYS A 247 9.99 6.56 -8.20
N TRP A 248 9.33 5.53 -8.72
CA TRP A 248 9.75 4.13 -8.65
C TRP A 248 9.76 3.46 -10.04
N PRO A 249 10.53 3.99 -11.01
CA PRO A 249 10.40 3.62 -12.42
C PRO A 249 10.80 2.17 -12.72
N SER A 250 11.84 1.62 -12.08
CA SER A 250 12.26 0.24 -12.34
C SER A 250 11.30 -0.78 -11.79
N PHE A 251 10.88 -0.61 -10.54
CA PHE A 251 9.84 -1.44 -9.92
C PHE A 251 8.55 -1.42 -10.75
N ASN A 252 8.03 -0.23 -11.11
CA ASN A 252 6.81 -0.13 -11.90
C ASN A 252 6.96 -0.74 -13.31
N ARG A 253 8.15 -0.65 -13.91
CA ARG A 253 8.45 -1.30 -15.19
C ARG A 253 8.42 -2.82 -15.07
N ALA A 254 8.91 -3.39 -13.97
CA ALA A 254 8.82 -4.82 -13.70
C ALA A 254 7.37 -5.25 -13.44
N MET A 255 6.65 -4.52 -12.60
CA MET A 255 5.21 -4.73 -12.34
C MET A 255 4.38 -4.71 -13.63
N GLY A 256 4.61 -3.74 -14.52
CA GLY A 256 3.91 -3.65 -15.81
C GLY A 256 4.20 -4.82 -16.76
N ARG A 257 5.30 -5.55 -16.55
CA ARG A 257 5.62 -6.80 -17.26
C ARG A 257 5.20 -8.05 -16.50
N LYS A 258 4.61 -7.90 -15.30
CA LYS A 258 4.38 -9.01 -14.35
C LYS A 258 5.67 -9.79 -14.03
N ASP A 259 6.79 -9.08 -14.04
CA ASP A 259 8.12 -9.60 -13.76
C ASP A 259 8.35 -9.54 -12.25
N TRP A 260 7.82 -10.53 -11.52
CA TRP A 260 7.80 -10.54 -10.06
C TRP A 260 9.21 -10.59 -9.46
N GLN A 261 10.13 -11.34 -10.08
CA GLN A 261 11.53 -11.35 -9.69
C GLN A 261 12.18 -9.97 -9.89
N GLY A 262 11.98 -9.34 -11.04
CA GLY A 262 12.48 -7.98 -11.27
C GLY A 262 11.85 -6.94 -10.34
N ALA A 263 10.61 -7.15 -9.90
CA ALA A 263 9.99 -6.31 -8.88
C ALA A 263 10.63 -6.54 -7.50
N ALA A 264 10.98 -7.78 -7.16
CA ALA A 264 11.68 -8.12 -5.92
C ALA A 264 13.05 -7.42 -5.84
N ASP A 265 13.84 -7.48 -6.91
CA ASP A 265 15.16 -6.85 -7.01
C ASP A 265 15.10 -5.32 -6.82
N GLU A 266 14.00 -4.70 -7.26
CA GLU A 266 13.78 -3.25 -7.26
C GLU A 266 12.95 -2.79 -6.05
N SER A 267 12.57 -3.68 -5.13
CA SER A 267 11.66 -3.40 -4.00
C SER A 267 12.32 -2.67 -2.81
N ASN A 268 13.65 -2.52 -2.82
CA ASN A 268 14.39 -1.98 -1.68
C ASN A 268 14.07 -0.49 -1.42
N ARG A 269 13.69 -0.18 -0.18
CA ARG A 269 13.41 1.16 0.32
C ARG A 269 14.55 1.59 1.26
N PRO A 270 15.45 2.50 0.84
CA PRO A 270 16.65 2.85 1.63
C PRO A 270 16.36 3.47 2.99
N GLN A 271 15.17 4.04 3.17
CA GLN A 271 14.73 4.63 4.45
C GLN A 271 14.28 3.58 5.47
N LEU A 272 14.15 2.31 5.09
CA LEU A 272 13.68 1.22 5.94
C LEU A 272 14.81 0.27 6.33
N GLY A 273 14.61 -0.42 7.46
CA GLY A 273 15.51 -1.49 7.90
C GLY A 273 15.51 -2.69 6.94
N THR A 274 16.52 -3.55 7.07
CA THR A 274 16.69 -4.74 6.22
C THR A 274 15.50 -5.67 6.33
N THR A 275 15.00 -5.97 7.54
CA THR A 275 13.90 -6.91 7.74
C THR A 275 12.63 -6.57 6.97
N ARG A 276 12.19 -5.30 6.95
CA ARG A 276 10.99 -4.89 6.19
C ARG A 276 11.22 -4.94 4.68
N ASN A 277 12.44 -4.66 4.24
CA ASN A 277 12.81 -4.80 2.82
C ASN A 277 12.90 -6.28 2.40
N ASP A 278 13.45 -7.14 3.24
CA ASP A 278 13.55 -8.58 3.01
C ASP A 278 12.15 -9.20 2.94
N TYR A 279 11.24 -8.86 3.85
CA TYR A 279 9.84 -9.33 3.81
C TYR A 279 9.15 -9.08 2.46
N VAL A 280 9.22 -7.85 1.92
CA VAL A 280 8.61 -7.54 0.61
C VAL A 280 9.32 -8.24 -0.53
N ARG A 281 10.66 -8.34 -0.47
CA ARG A 281 11.43 -9.09 -1.48
C ARG A 281 11.00 -10.56 -1.49
N ASP A 282 10.94 -11.20 -0.33
CA ASP A 282 10.60 -12.61 -0.16
C ASP A 282 9.18 -12.93 -0.66
N LEU A 283 8.21 -12.02 -0.47
CA LEU A 283 6.86 -12.14 -1.04
C LEU A 283 6.88 -12.17 -2.58
N LEU A 284 7.64 -11.26 -3.19
CA LEU A 284 7.72 -11.11 -4.64
C LEU A 284 8.49 -12.27 -5.28
N GLU A 285 9.59 -12.71 -4.67
CA GLU A 285 10.35 -13.91 -5.06
C GLU A 285 9.46 -15.15 -4.97
N SER A 286 8.75 -15.32 -3.85
CA SER A 286 7.82 -16.44 -3.66
C SER A 286 6.70 -16.45 -4.71
N ALA A 287 6.22 -15.28 -5.15
CA ALA A 287 5.24 -15.20 -6.23
C ALA A 287 5.84 -15.58 -7.59
N ALA A 288 7.09 -15.20 -7.85
CA ALA A 288 7.82 -15.59 -9.06
C ALA A 288 8.01 -17.11 -9.12
N ASP A 289 8.45 -17.72 -8.02
CA ASP A 289 8.65 -19.16 -7.91
C ASP A 289 7.35 -19.95 -8.10
N GLU A 290 6.24 -19.47 -7.52
CA GLU A 290 4.93 -20.10 -7.68
C GLU A 290 4.39 -19.99 -9.11
N GLU A 291 4.59 -18.85 -9.77
CA GLU A 291 4.22 -18.66 -11.17
C GLU A 291 5.01 -19.59 -12.09
N GLU A 292 6.31 -19.73 -11.84
CA GLU A 292 7.17 -20.65 -12.60
C GLU A 292 6.79 -22.11 -12.35
N ALA A 293 6.56 -22.50 -11.09
CA ALA A 293 6.07 -23.83 -10.78
C ALA A 293 4.71 -24.11 -11.43
N GLY A 294 3.80 -23.12 -11.43
CA GLY A 294 2.50 -23.20 -12.11
C GLY A 294 2.66 -23.38 -13.63
N ARG A 295 3.54 -22.62 -14.27
CA ARG A 295 3.90 -22.80 -15.70
C ARG A 295 4.36 -24.22 -15.99
N GLN A 296 5.26 -24.75 -15.18
CA GLN A 296 5.81 -26.10 -15.37
C GLN A 296 4.72 -27.17 -15.19
N ARG A 297 3.84 -27.02 -14.21
CA ARG A 297 2.67 -27.91 -14.03
C ARG A 297 1.74 -27.87 -15.23
N LEU A 298 1.39 -26.69 -15.73
CA LEU A 298 0.52 -26.56 -16.90
C LEU A 298 1.16 -27.12 -18.18
N ALA A 299 2.47 -26.97 -18.35
CA ALA A 299 3.19 -27.59 -19.46
C ALA A 299 3.11 -29.13 -19.41
N SER A 300 3.07 -29.71 -18.21
CA SER A 300 2.93 -31.16 -18.04
C SER A 300 1.55 -31.70 -18.50
N CYS A 301 0.50 -30.87 -18.45
CA CYS A 301 -0.83 -31.22 -18.94
C CYS A 301 -0.85 -31.55 -20.44
N ALA A 302 0.09 -31.01 -21.22
CA ALA A 302 0.20 -31.24 -22.67
C ALA A 302 0.94 -32.54 -23.03
N SER A 303 1.43 -33.31 -22.04
CA SER A 303 2.19 -34.54 -22.28
C SER A 303 1.26 -35.75 -22.56
N PRO A 304 1.58 -36.63 -23.53
CA PRO A 304 0.77 -37.82 -23.80
C PRO A 304 0.74 -38.75 -22.57
N GLY A 305 -0.46 -39.05 -22.05
CA GLY A 305 -0.64 -39.91 -20.88
C GLY A 305 -1.11 -39.20 -19.61
N PHE A 306 -1.45 -37.91 -19.69
CA PHE A 306 -2.27 -37.27 -18.67
C PHE A 306 -3.67 -37.92 -18.66
N PRO A 307 -4.21 -38.34 -17.49
CA PRO A 307 -5.50 -39.04 -17.41
C PRO A 307 -6.70 -38.17 -17.82
#